data_AF-A0A3M2TC64-F1
#
_entry.id   AF-A0A3M2TC64-F1
#
_cell.length_a   1.000
_cell.length_b   1.000
_cell.length_c   1.000
_cell.angle_alpha   90.00
_cell.angle_beta   90.00
_cell.angle_gamma   90.00
#
_symmetry.space_group_name_H-M   'P 1'
#
loop_
_entity.id
_entity.type
_entity.pdbx_description
1 polymer ?
#
loop_
_entity_poly.entity_id
_entity_poly.type
_entity_poly.pdbx_seq_one_letter_code
_entity_poly.pdbx_strand_id
1 'polypeptide(L)'
;MTFQSRNPGSEIVIQRGRNSDVVDYILMSQEGQPILKAGRYYGFRNIQNLVRKLKPARMSRLPGAKTTAGPGGNRRQPMSRNAAAGGSGPDYAYVEVMACPGGCTNGGGQIRVEDARGANTDEAVSSGDASETSSKPSPHEQRAWLARVDEAYYSADSDSDMDSEGQAAPLSVAEKETKVHDMLRYWTEFMEVPLSKLVYTTYREVESDVGKTQDTSDDTSRVVELAGKIGGGW
;
A
#
# COMPACT_ATOMS: atom_id res chain seq x y z
N MET A 1 -3.69 -25.62 -8.16
CA MET A 1 -2.58 -25.76 -9.14
C MET A 1 -1.99 -24.37 -9.37
N THR A 2 -0.75 -24.11 -8.93
CA THR A 2 -0.15 -22.76 -8.96
C THR A 2 0.19 -22.34 -10.40
N PHE A 3 0.21 -21.04 -10.70
CA PHE A 3 0.50 -20.55 -12.05
C PHE A 3 1.90 -20.96 -12.55
N GLN A 4 2.86 -21.12 -11.64
CA GLN A 4 4.20 -21.64 -11.90
C GLN A 4 4.20 -23.12 -12.32
N SER A 5 3.34 -23.96 -11.72
CA SER A 5 3.23 -25.37 -12.13
C SER A 5 2.74 -25.56 -13.57
N ARG A 6 2.10 -24.53 -14.14
CA ARG A 6 1.68 -24.47 -15.55
C ARG A 6 2.76 -23.89 -16.48
N ASN A 7 3.83 -23.31 -15.93
CA ASN A 7 4.92 -22.66 -16.66
C ASN A 7 6.28 -23.11 -16.08
N PRO A 8 6.68 -24.38 -16.27
CA PRO A 8 7.96 -24.86 -15.77
C PRO A 8 9.12 -24.04 -16.35
N GLY A 9 10.12 -23.73 -15.52
CA GLY A 9 11.27 -22.91 -15.91
C GLY A 9 11.02 -21.40 -15.90
N SER A 10 9.86 -20.93 -15.44
CA SER A 10 9.60 -19.49 -15.26
C SER A 10 10.35 -18.91 -14.04
N GLU A 11 10.82 -17.67 -14.16
CA GLU A 11 11.52 -16.94 -13.10
C GLU A 11 10.78 -15.64 -12.74
N ILE A 12 10.84 -15.23 -11.47
CA ILE A 12 10.31 -13.94 -11.01
C ILE A 12 11.41 -12.89 -11.06
N VAL A 13 11.23 -11.87 -11.90
CA VAL A 13 12.08 -10.69 -11.96
C VAL A 13 11.47 -9.57 -11.12
N ILE A 14 12.25 -9.05 -10.18
CA ILE A 14 11.83 -7.96 -9.28
C ILE A 14 12.36 -6.63 -9.81
N GLN A 15 11.45 -5.71 -10.14
CA GLN A 15 11.78 -4.36 -10.56
C GLN A 15 11.40 -3.36 -9.47
N ARG A 16 12.40 -2.80 -8.81
CA ARG A 16 12.18 -1.76 -7.79
C ARG A 16 11.87 -0.43 -8.46
N GLY A 17 10.87 0.27 -7.94
CA GLY A 17 10.49 1.60 -8.37
C GLY A 17 11.44 2.68 -7.84
N ARG A 18 10.99 3.94 -7.92
CA ARG A 18 11.78 5.10 -7.48
C ARG A 18 12.06 5.11 -5.97
N ASN A 19 11.19 4.50 -5.18
CA ASN A 19 11.32 4.33 -3.73
C ASN A 19 11.05 2.86 -3.36
N SER A 20 11.32 2.50 -2.11
CA SER A 20 11.09 1.16 -1.55
C SER A 20 9.62 0.72 -1.54
N ASP A 21 8.72 1.70 -1.59
CA ASP A 21 7.25 1.54 -1.54
C ASP A 21 6.63 1.11 -2.87
N VAL A 22 7.42 1.05 -3.94
CA VAL A 22 6.96 0.61 -5.27
C VAL A 22 7.83 -0.52 -5.75
N VAL A 23 7.22 -1.68 -5.99
CA VAL A 23 7.91 -2.86 -6.55
C VAL A 23 6.98 -3.53 -7.56
N ASP A 24 7.49 -3.76 -8.76
CA ASP A 24 6.83 -4.59 -9.76
C ASP A 24 7.47 -5.99 -9.75
N TYR A 25 6.64 -7.03 -9.81
CA TYR A 25 7.04 -8.43 -9.92
C TYR A 25 6.59 -8.94 -11.28
N ILE A 26 7.54 -9.43 -12.08
CA ILE A 26 7.24 -9.92 -13.43
C ILE A 26 7.64 -11.38 -13.50
N LEU A 27 6.67 -12.25 -13.77
CA LEU A 27 6.92 -13.65 -14.07
C LEU A 27 7.36 -13.75 -15.53
N MET A 28 8.60 -14.16 -15.76
CA MET A 28 9.18 -14.37 -17.08
C MET A 28 9.15 -15.85 -17.45
N SER A 29 8.84 -16.16 -18.71
CA SER A 29 8.99 -17.51 -19.26
C SER A 29 10.46 -17.88 -19.39
N GLN A 30 10.74 -19.17 -19.61
CA GLN A 30 12.11 -19.64 -19.92
C GLN A 30 12.69 -18.97 -21.18
N GLU A 31 11.83 -18.51 -22.10
CA GLU A 31 12.19 -17.81 -23.33
C GLU A 31 12.34 -16.28 -23.14
N GLY A 32 12.24 -15.80 -21.89
CA GLY A 32 12.38 -14.38 -21.54
C GLY A 32 11.16 -13.51 -21.86
N GLN A 33 10.00 -14.12 -22.11
CA GLN A 33 8.76 -13.39 -22.38
C GLN A 33 7.96 -13.15 -21.09
N PRO A 34 7.41 -11.94 -20.87
CA PRO A 34 6.65 -11.65 -19.66
C PRO A 34 5.28 -12.35 -19.71
N ILE A 35 5.03 -13.22 -18.72
CA ILE A 35 3.79 -13.99 -18.59
C ILE A 35 2.76 -13.22 -17.77
N LEU A 36 3.19 -12.68 -16.63
CA LEU A 36 2.31 -12.03 -15.65
C LEU A 36 3.05 -10.91 -14.96
N LYS A 37 2.34 -9.80 -14.74
CA LYS A 37 2.83 -8.66 -13.95
C LYS A 37 1.98 -8.49 -12.70
N ALA A 38 2.64 -8.43 -11.56
CA ALA A 38 2.06 -8.02 -10.28
C ALA A 38 2.78 -6.79 -9.75
N GLY A 39 2.14 -6.05 -8.84
CA GLY A 39 2.71 -4.83 -8.28
C GLY A 39 2.38 -4.65 -6.80
N ARG A 40 3.31 -4.04 -6.07
CA ARG A 40 3.14 -3.58 -4.70
C ARG A 40 3.32 -2.07 -4.67
N TYR A 41 2.28 -1.35 -4.27
CA TYR A 41 2.22 0.12 -4.30
C TYR A 41 1.76 0.67 -2.96
N TYR A 42 2.70 1.10 -2.13
CA TYR A 42 2.41 1.68 -0.81
C TYR A 42 2.47 3.20 -0.86
N GLY A 43 1.66 3.87 -0.05
CA GLY A 43 1.54 5.33 -0.03
C GLY A 43 0.52 5.86 -1.05
N PHE A 44 -0.40 6.71 -0.57
CA PHE A 44 -1.49 7.28 -1.38
C PHE A 44 -1.00 7.96 -2.68
N ARG A 45 0.12 8.67 -2.65
CA ARG A 45 0.71 9.32 -3.84
C ARG A 45 1.11 8.31 -4.91
N ASN A 46 1.68 7.16 -4.52
CA ASN A 46 2.04 6.09 -5.44
C ASN A 46 0.79 5.42 -6.02
N ILE A 47 -0.24 5.18 -5.19
CA ILE A 47 -1.54 4.64 -5.64
C ILE A 47 -2.19 5.58 -6.66
N GLN A 48 -2.24 6.89 -6.38
CA GLN A 48 -2.75 7.88 -7.33
C GLN A 48 -2.00 7.85 -8.66
N ASN A 49 -0.68 7.76 -8.63
CA ASN A 49 0.15 7.68 -9.84
C ASN A 49 -0.08 6.38 -10.62
N LEU A 50 -0.25 5.25 -9.94
CA LEU A 50 -0.63 3.99 -10.55
C LEU A 50 -2.00 4.11 -11.24
N VAL A 51 -3.03 4.57 -10.53
CA VAL A 51 -4.39 4.72 -11.07
C VAL A 51 -4.41 5.65 -12.28
N ARG A 52 -3.61 6.72 -12.29
CA ARG A 52 -3.46 7.61 -13.45
C ARG A 52 -2.86 6.91 -14.67
N LYS A 53 -1.95 5.95 -14.49
CA LYS A 53 -1.36 5.15 -15.56
C LYS A 53 -2.31 4.07 -16.08
N LEU A 54 -3.09 3.46 -15.17
CA LEU A 54 -4.06 2.41 -15.51
C LEU A 54 -5.30 2.97 -16.21
N LYS A 55 -5.72 4.20 -15.88
CA LYS A 55 -6.81 4.87 -16.58
C LYS A 55 -6.36 5.14 -18.01
N PRO A 56 -7.06 4.61 -19.04
CA PRO A 56 -6.79 4.99 -20.41
C PRO A 56 -6.77 6.50 -20.51
N ALA A 57 -5.75 7.08 -21.16
CA ALA A 57 -5.74 8.50 -21.44
C ALA A 57 -7.08 8.83 -22.10
N ARG A 58 -7.89 9.69 -21.47
CA ARG A 58 -9.17 10.10 -22.06
C ARG A 58 -8.82 10.64 -23.44
N MET A 59 -9.18 9.89 -24.48
CA MET A 59 -9.10 10.35 -25.84
C MET A 59 -9.91 11.64 -25.86
N SER A 60 -9.23 12.76 -26.15
CA SER A 60 -9.81 14.10 -26.14
C SER A 60 -11.03 14.10 -27.06
N ARG A 61 -12.22 13.88 -26.49
CA ARG A 61 -13.48 14.00 -27.20
C ARG A 61 -13.81 15.49 -27.22
N LEU A 62 -13.21 16.21 -28.16
CA LEU A 62 -13.88 17.36 -28.74
C LEU A 62 -14.52 16.91 -30.06
N PRO A 63 -15.82 16.58 -30.08
CA PRO A 63 -16.58 16.64 -31.30
C PRO A 63 -16.76 18.13 -31.64
N GLY A 64 -16.03 18.63 -32.65
CA GLY A 64 -16.38 19.90 -33.30
C GLY A 64 -15.42 21.09 -33.17
N ALA A 65 -14.21 20.97 -32.62
CA ALA A 65 -13.21 22.04 -32.77
C ALA A 65 -12.66 22.05 -34.19
N LYS A 66 -13.31 22.81 -35.07
CA LYS A 66 -12.69 23.29 -36.31
C LYS A 66 -11.40 24.01 -35.92
N THR A 67 -10.26 23.38 -36.16
CA THR A 67 -8.97 24.05 -36.12
C THR A 67 -8.96 25.05 -37.27
N THR A 68 -9.36 26.29 -37.01
CA THR A 68 -9.05 27.41 -37.89
C THR A 68 -7.56 27.67 -37.78
N ALA A 69 -6.78 26.90 -38.54
CA ALA A 69 -5.39 27.19 -38.82
C ALA A 69 -5.36 28.45 -39.70
N GLY A 70 -5.31 29.62 -39.07
CA GLY A 70 -4.89 30.84 -39.73
C GLY A 70 -3.37 30.78 -40.00
N PRO A 71 -2.89 31.20 -41.18
CA PRO A 71 -1.46 31.20 -41.47
C PRO A 71 -0.80 32.35 -40.71
N GLY A 72 -0.08 32.06 -39.61
CA GLY A 72 0.76 33.07 -38.95
C GLY A 72 1.04 32.92 -37.45
N GLY A 73 0.54 31.90 -36.75
CA GLY A 73 0.72 31.78 -35.29
C GLY A 73 1.80 30.79 -34.86
N ASN A 74 3.03 31.26 -34.63
CA ASN A 74 4.09 30.50 -33.95
C ASN A 74 3.78 30.32 -32.44
N ARG A 75 2.73 29.55 -32.10
CA ARG A 75 2.46 29.19 -30.70
C ARG A 75 3.03 27.80 -30.43
N ARG A 76 4.19 27.77 -29.77
CA ARG A 76 4.76 26.56 -29.16
C ARG A 76 3.73 25.96 -28.20
N GLN A 77 3.00 24.97 -28.66
CA GLN A 77 2.22 24.08 -27.79
C GLN A 77 3.22 23.37 -26.87
N PRO A 78 3.07 23.41 -25.54
CA PRO A 78 3.82 22.50 -24.69
C PRO A 78 3.34 21.10 -25.03
N MET A 79 4.20 20.30 -25.65
CA MET A 79 3.97 18.86 -25.80
C MET A 79 3.59 18.31 -24.41
N SER A 80 2.33 17.92 -24.27
CA SER A 80 1.89 17.07 -23.18
C SER A 80 2.71 15.79 -23.27
N ARG A 81 3.76 15.70 -22.46
CA ARG A 81 4.61 14.50 -22.27
C ARG A 81 3.85 13.32 -21.68
N ASN A 82 2.53 13.41 -21.55
CA ASN A 82 1.68 12.38 -20.94
C ASN A 82 0.86 11.58 -21.97
N ALA A 83 1.03 11.83 -23.28
CA ALA A 83 0.50 10.95 -24.31
C ALA A 83 1.63 10.07 -24.85
N ALA A 84 1.45 8.75 -24.74
CA ALA A 84 2.38 7.68 -25.14
C ALA A 84 3.52 7.36 -24.16
N ALA A 85 3.16 6.73 -23.05
CA ALA A 85 3.94 5.62 -22.50
C ALA A 85 2.95 4.52 -22.07
N GLY A 86 2.23 3.97 -23.05
CA GLY A 86 1.70 2.62 -22.89
C GLY A 86 2.91 1.72 -22.78
N GLY A 87 3.31 1.39 -21.55
CA GLY A 87 4.44 0.51 -21.30
C GLY A 87 4.21 -0.78 -22.07
N SER A 88 5.20 -1.19 -22.87
CA SER A 88 5.20 -2.39 -23.69
C SER A 88 5.27 -3.69 -22.87
N GLY A 89 4.70 -3.69 -21.67
CA GLY A 89 4.65 -4.84 -20.77
C GLY A 89 3.20 -5.28 -20.57
N PRO A 90 2.98 -6.50 -20.07
CA PRO A 90 1.64 -6.98 -19.76
C PRO A 90 0.97 -6.06 -18.72
N ASP A 91 -0.35 -5.95 -18.84
CA ASP A 91 -1.18 -5.30 -17.83
C ASP A 91 -1.00 -5.98 -16.46
N TYR A 92 -1.23 -5.24 -15.39
CA TYR A 92 -1.18 -5.80 -14.04
C TYR A 92 -2.30 -6.83 -13.86
N ALA A 93 -1.93 -8.07 -13.56
CA ALA A 93 -2.86 -9.12 -13.16
C ALA A 93 -3.27 -9.00 -11.69
N TYR A 94 -2.37 -8.45 -10.86
CA TYR A 94 -2.61 -8.25 -9.44
C TYR A 94 -1.85 -7.02 -8.94
N VAL A 95 -2.48 -6.22 -8.08
CA VAL A 95 -1.83 -5.12 -7.39
C VAL A 95 -2.25 -5.13 -5.94
N GLU A 96 -1.26 -5.18 -5.05
CA GLU A 96 -1.45 -4.89 -3.63
C GLU A 96 -1.19 -3.41 -3.37
N VAL A 97 -2.10 -2.77 -2.63
CA VAL A 97 -1.98 -1.35 -2.26
C VAL A 97 -2.12 -1.16 -0.75
N MET A 98 -1.29 -0.28 -0.20
CA MET A 98 -1.42 0.19 1.19
C MET A 98 -1.40 1.71 1.22
N ALA A 99 -2.28 2.32 2.00
CA ALA A 99 -2.41 3.78 2.03
C ALA A 99 -1.17 4.47 2.64
N CYS A 100 -0.55 3.86 3.65
CA CYS A 100 0.63 4.40 4.33
C CYS A 100 1.91 3.97 3.61
N PRO A 101 2.91 4.87 3.44
CA PRO A 101 4.24 4.48 3.04
C PRO A 101 4.89 3.60 4.11
N GLY A 102 5.67 2.59 3.72
CA GLY A 102 6.24 1.61 4.65
C GLY A 102 5.24 0.57 5.17
N GLY A 103 3.96 0.61 4.79
CA GLY A 103 2.96 -0.37 5.19
C GLY A 103 2.39 -0.14 6.59
N CYS A 104 1.81 -1.19 7.19
CA CYS A 104 1.05 -1.11 8.44
C CYS A 104 1.90 -0.78 9.68
N THR A 105 3.14 -1.26 9.73
CA THR A 105 4.08 -1.05 10.84
C THR A 105 4.61 0.38 10.92
N ASN A 106 4.45 1.17 9.84
CA ASN A 106 4.71 2.61 9.79
C ASN A 106 3.41 3.43 9.60
N GLY A 107 2.26 2.86 10.00
CA GLY A 107 0.97 3.52 9.91
C GLY A 107 0.82 4.70 10.89
N GLY A 108 -0.07 5.65 10.57
CA GLY A 108 -0.28 6.85 11.40
C GLY A 108 -0.86 6.59 12.80
N GLY A 109 -1.33 5.37 13.08
CA GLY A 109 -1.81 4.96 14.40
C GLY A 109 -0.76 4.26 15.28
N GLN A 110 0.50 4.17 14.82
CA GLN A 110 1.57 3.54 15.58
C GLN A 110 2.12 4.44 16.70
N ILE A 111 2.68 3.83 17.74
CA ILE A 111 3.35 4.54 18.83
C ILE A 111 4.56 5.29 18.26
N ARG A 112 4.64 6.59 18.55
CA ARG A 112 5.75 7.43 18.10
C ARG A 112 6.97 7.19 18.99
N VAL A 113 8.16 7.43 18.45
CA VAL A 113 9.43 7.26 19.19
C VAL A 113 9.43 8.10 20.47
N GLU A 114 8.88 9.32 20.38
CA GLU A 114 8.80 10.26 21.49
C GLU A 114 7.90 9.74 22.61
N ASP A 115 6.75 9.18 22.25
CA ASP A 115 5.78 8.62 23.19
C ASP A 115 6.34 7.36 23.88
N ALA A 116 7.03 6.52 23.12
CA ALA A 116 7.71 5.34 23.65
C ALA A 116 8.83 5.71 24.63
N ARG A 117 9.55 6.80 24.40
CA ARG A 117 10.55 7.30 25.37
C ARG A 117 9.87 7.71 26.68
N GLY A 118 8.78 8.46 26.60
CA GLY A 118 8.02 8.91 27.78
C GLY A 118 7.52 7.76 28.65
N ALA A 119 6.97 6.71 28.02
CA ALA A 119 6.50 5.53 28.75
C ALA A 119 7.64 4.76 29.45
N ASN A 120 8.83 4.69 28.85
CA ASN A 120 9.98 4.03 29.47
C ASN A 120 10.62 4.87 30.58
N THR A 121 10.49 6.21 30.52
CA THR A 121 11.01 7.09 31.57
C THR A 121 10.15 7.03 32.83
N ASP A 122 8.84 6.86 32.73
CA ASP A 122 7.94 6.75 33.90
C ASP A 122 8.22 5.49 34.75
N GLU A 123 8.72 4.40 34.16
CA GLU A 123 9.22 3.22 34.89
C GLU A 123 10.61 3.46 35.55
N ALA A 124 11.36 4.47 35.10
CA ALA A 124 12.70 4.79 35.58
C ALA A 124 12.75 5.93 36.62
N VAL A 125 11.62 6.58 36.94
CA VAL A 125 11.52 7.61 37.99
C VAL A 125 11.49 6.99 39.41
N SER A 126 12.45 6.11 39.69
CA SER A 126 12.89 5.80 41.05
C SER A 126 14.34 6.26 41.31
N SER A 127 14.97 6.97 40.38
CA SER A 127 16.27 7.63 40.59
C SER A 127 16.30 8.95 39.82
N GLY A 128 16.49 10.05 40.56
CA GLY A 128 16.19 11.39 40.11
C GLY A 128 17.13 12.02 39.09
N ASP A 129 16.63 13.15 38.59
CA ASP A 129 17.29 14.23 37.86
C ASP A 129 17.70 13.95 36.41
N ALA A 130 16.84 14.32 35.46
CA ALA A 130 17.25 14.70 34.11
C ALA A 130 16.20 15.58 33.42
N SER A 131 16.64 16.76 33.01
CA SER A 131 15.95 17.77 32.22
C SER A 131 15.28 17.21 30.95
N GLU A 132 13.96 17.38 30.87
CA GLU A 132 13.15 17.17 29.67
C GLU A 132 13.58 18.12 28.54
N THR A 133 14.23 17.56 27.51
CA THR A 133 14.24 18.18 26.19
C THR A 133 13.66 17.18 25.19
N SER A 134 12.39 17.38 24.83
CA SER A 134 11.68 16.62 23.79
C SER A 134 12.24 16.94 22.40
N SER A 135 13.44 16.45 22.13
CA SER A 135 14.07 16.57 20.81
C SER A 135 13.41 15.60 19.83
N LYS A 136 13.05 16.12 18.65
CA LYS A 136 12.54 15.31 17.54
C LYS A 136 13.55 14.19 17.21
N PRO A 137 13.09 12.95 17.00
CA PRO A 137 13.95 11.82 16.72
C PRO A 137 14.69 12.06 15.42
N SER A 138 15.94 11.63 15.39
CA SER A 138 16.74 11.69 14.17
C SER A 138 16.18 10.70 13.12
N PRO A 139 16.40 10.91 11.82
CA PRO A 139 15.99 9.94 10.80
C PRO A 139 16.59 8.54 10.99
N HIS A 140 17.80 8.46 11.55
CA HIS A 140 18.43 7.17 11.87
C HIS A 140 17.70 6.46 13.01
N GLU A 141 17.34 7.21 14.05
CA GLU A 141 16.58 6.68 15.17
C GLU A 141 15.18 6.25 14.77
N GLN A 142 14.49 7.03 13.93
CA GLN A 142 13.19 6.64 13.41
C GLN A 142 13.26 5.34 12.61
N ARG A 143 14.32 5.15 11.81
CA ARG A 143 14.55 3.87 11.11
C ARG A 143 14.85 2.72 12.08
N ALA A 144 15.66 2.96 13.11
CA ALA A 144 15.97 1.94 14.11
C ALA A 144 14.73 1.55 14.92
N TRP A 145 13.87 2.52 15.25
CA TRP A 145 12.57 2.28 15.89
C TRP A 145 11.67 1.43 14.99
N LEU A 146 11.50 1.81 13.73
CA LEU A 146 10.71 1.05 12.78
C LEU A 146 11.23 -0.38 12.62
N ALA A 147 12.55 -0.58 12.58
CA ALA A 147 13.14 -1.93 12.54
C ALA A 147 12.77 -2.77 13.78
N ARG A 148 12.70 -2.17 14.97
CA ARG A 148 12.24 -2.88 16.18
C ARG A 148 10.74 -3.20 16.13
N VAL A 149 9.93 -2.26 15.63
CA VAL A 149 8.49 -2.48 15.46
C VAL A 149 8.24 -3.61 14.45
N ASP A 150 8.95 -3.58 13.32
CA ASP A 150 8.91 -4.65 12.32
C ASP A 150 9.32 -6.00 12.94
N GLU A 151 10.45 -6.06 13.63
CA GLU A 151 10.92 -7.29 14.28
C GLU A 151 9.89 -7.84 15.28
N ALA A 152 9.34 -6.99 16.14
CA ALA A 152 8.32 -7.41 17.11
C ALA A 152 7.03 -7.88 16.43
N TYR A 153 6.63 -7.24 15.33
CA TYR A 153 5.43 -7.60 14.58
C TYR A 153 5.58 -8.94 13.85
N TYR A 154 6.71 -9.16 13.16
CA TYR A 154 6.92 -10.36 12.35
C TYR A 154 7.47 -11.55 13.15
N SER A 155 8.04 -11.35 14.34
CA SER A 155 8.46 -12.45 15.21
C SER A 155 7.28 -13.11 15.92
N ALA A 156 6.21 -12.38 16.23
CA ALA A 156 5.03 -12.88 16.94
C ALA A 156 4.28 -14.01 16.19
N ASP A 157 4.25 -13.98 14.87
CA ASP A 157 3.66 -15.06 14.06
C ASP A 157 4.51 -16.35 14.12
N SER A 158 5.82 -16.23 14.32
CA SER A 158 6.73 -17.38 14.42
C SER A 158 6.61 -18.13 15.75
N ASP A 159 6.26 -17.45 16.85
CA ASP A 159 6.12 -18.07 18.18
C ASP A 159 4.83 -18.91 18.28
N SER A 160 3.77 -18.54 17.56
CA SER A 160 2.52 -19.31 17.54
C SER A 160 2.63 -20.68 16.82
N ASP A 161 3.71 -20.89 16.06
CA ASP A 161 4.04 -22.18 15.45
C ASP A 161 4.91 -23.08 16.37
N MET A 162 5.36 -22.60 17.54
CA MET A 162 6.31 -23.33 18.41
C MET A 162 5.69 -24.02 19.63
N ASP A 163 4.44 -23.76 20.00
CA ASP A 163 3.81 -24.33 21.20
C ASP A 163 2.66 -25.32 20.89
N SER A 164 2.96 -26.37 20.14
CA SER A 164 2.20 -27.62 20.25
C SER A 164 3.15 -28.81 20.17
N GLU A 165 3.21 -29.53 21.29
CA GLU A 165 3.91 -30.80 21.46
C GLU A 165 3.70 -31.72 20.25
N GLY A 166 4.80 -32.09 19.60
CA GLY A 166 4.81 -33.06 18.51
C GLY A 166 5.30 -32.43 17.21
N GLN A 167 6.52 -32.79 16.84
CA GLN A 167 7.22 -32.51 15.59
C GLN A 167 6.35 -32.84 14.35
N ALA A 168 5.40 -31.98 13.99
CA ALA A 168 4.65 -32.07 12.75
C ALA A 168 5.41 -31.29 11.68
N ALA A 169 5.70 -31.94 10.54
CA ALA A 169 6.28 -31.26 9.40
C ALA A 169 5.42 -30.04 9.02
N PRO A 170 6.02 -28.93 8.55
CA PRO A 170 5.26 -27.76 8.13
C PRO A 170 4.23 -28.18 7.08
N LEU A 171 2.95 -27.93 7.36
CA LEU A 171 1.84 -28.29 6.48
C LEU A 171 2.09 -27.75 5.06
N SER A 172 1.79 -28.57 4.06
CA SER A 172 1.76 -28.14 2.66
C SER A 172 0.72 -27.03 2.46
N VAL A 173 0.88 -26.23 1.40
CA VAL A 173 -0.08 -25.16 1.08
C VAL A 173 -1.51 -25.69 0.94
N ALA A 174 -1.68 -26.89 0.37
CA ALA A 174 -2.98 -27.53 0.20
C ALA A 174 -3.62 -27.93 1.55
N GLU A 175 -2.82 -28.40 2.51
CA GLU A 175 -3.30 -28.73 3.85
C GLU A 175 -3.68 -27.47 4.64
N LYS A 176 -2.87 -26.40 4.52
CA LYS A 176 -3.20 -25.09 5.11
C LYS A 176 -4.51 -24.54 4.53
N GLU A 177 -4.68 -24.61 3.21
CA GLU A 177 -5.91 -24.20 2.51
C GLU A 177 -7.13 -25.00 3.03
N THR A 178 -6.98 -26.33 3.14
CA THR A 178 -8.04 -27.21 3.65
C THR A 178 -8.42 -26.83 5.09
N LYS A 179 -7.44 -26.66 5.98
CA LYS A 179 -7.66 -26.25 7.37
C LYS A 179 -8.42 -24.93 7.48
N VAL A 180 -8.06 -23.93 6.68
CA VAL A 180 -8.76 -22.63 6.63
C VAL A 180 -10.20 -22.82 6.15
N HIS A 181 -10.42 -23.58 5.08
CA HIS A 181 -11.77 -23.83 4.57
C HIS A 181 -12.65 -24.61 5.56
N ASP A 182 -12.09 -25.56 6.28
CA ASP A 182 -12.80 -26.31 7.31
C ASP A 182 -13.20 -25.43 8.49
N MET A 183 -12.29 -24.55 8.95
CA MET A 183 -12.60 -23.54 9.96
C MET A 183 -13.72 -22.62 9.51
N LEU A 184 -13.67 -22.12 8.26
CA LEU A 184 -14.70 -21.24 7.73
C LEU A 184 -16.06 -21.94 7.57
N ARG A 185 -16.05 -23.24 7.22
CA ARG A 185 -17.26 -24.07 7.14
C ARG A 185 -17.89 -24.25 8.52
N TYR A 186 -17.07 -24.56 9.53
CA TYR A 186 -17.52 -24.67 10.91
C TYR A 186 -18.25 -23.39 11.38
N TRP A 187 -17.66 -22.21 11.13
CA TRP A 187 -18.30 -20.94 11.52
C TRP A 187 -19.56 -20.63 10.71
N THR A 188 -19.62 -21.03 9.44
CA THR A 188 -20.81 -20.91 8.59
C THR A 188 -21.97 -21.73 9.17
N GLU A 189 -21.70 -22.97 9.59
CA GLU A 189 -22.69 -23.86 10.20
C GLU A 189 -23.10 -23.39 11.60
N PHE A 190 -22.14 -23.00 12.43
CA PHE A 190 -22.38 -22.56 13.81
C PHE A 190 -23.20 -21.26 13.89
N MET A 191 -22.93 -20.29 13.01
CA MET A 191 -23.61 -19.00 13.00
C MET A 191 -24.87 -18.98 12.12
N GLU A 192 -25.10 -20.04 11.33
CA GLU A 192 -26.14 -20.08 10.29
C GLU A 192 -26.05 -18.92 9.28
N VAL A 193 -24.83 -18.41 9.04
CA VAL A 193 -24.57 -17.31 8.10
C VAL A 193 -23.79 -17.84 6.89
N PRO A 194 -24.27 -17.66 5.65
CA PRO A 194 -23.54 -18.10 4.46
C PRO A 194 -22.13 -17.53 4.39
N LEU A 195 -21.17 -18.33 3.92
CA LEU A 195 -19.77 -17.94 3.79
C LEU A 195 -19.59 -16.60 3.03
N SER A 196 -20.40 -16.38 1.99
CA SER A 196 -20.40 -15.14 1.20
C SER A 196 -20.70 -13.88 2.03
N LYS A 197 -21.46 -14.00 3.10
CA LYS A 197 -21.76 -12.89 4.03
C LYS A 197 -20.77 -12.83 5.18
N LEU A 198 -20.13 -13.96 5.52
CA LEU A 198 -19.21 -14.05 6.65
C LEU A 198 -17.84 -13.44 6.35
N VAL A 199 -17.28 -13.70 5.16
CA VAL A 199 -15.88 -13.34 4.84
C VAL A 199 -15.71 -12.44 3.63
N TYR A 200 -16.77 -12.15 2.89
CA TYR A 200 -16.72 -11.23 1.75
C TYR A 200 -17.47 -9.93 2.05
N THR A 201 -17.02 -8.87 1.39
CA THR A 201 -17.65 -7.55 1.47
C THR A 201 -17.79 -6.97 0.06
N THR A 202 -18.57 -5.90 -0.05
CA THR A 202 -18.81 -5.18 -1.30
C THR A 202 -18.46 -3.72 -1.15
N TYR A 203 -17.94 -3.12 -2.21
CA TYR A 203 -17.75 -1.68 -2.29
C TYR A 203 -18.96 -1.03 -2.93
N ARG A 204 -19.32 0.16 -2.46
CA ARG A 204 -20.30 1.02 -3.13
C ARG A 204 -19.60 2.24 -3.68
N GLU A 205 -20.06 2.73 -4.81
CA GLU A 205 -19.68 4.06 -5.27
C GLU A 205 -20.16 5.08 -4.24
N VAL A 206 -19.23 5.94 -3.79
CA VAL A 206 -19.54 7.06 -2.91
C VAL A 206 -19.46 8.30 -3.77
N GLU A 207 -20.56 9.02 -3.90
CA GLU A 207 -20.53 10.38 -4.44
C GLU A 207 -19.71 11.24 -3.47
N SER A 208 -18.47 11.52 -3.83
CA SER A 208 -17.56 12.32 -3.00
C SER A 208 -17.96 13.79 -3.08
N ASP A 209 -18.45 14.34 -1.98
CA ASP A 209 -18.54 15.79 -1.76
C ASP A 209 -17.24 16.38 -1.17
N VAL A 210 -16.28 15.52 -0.82
CA VAL A 210 -14.99 15.94 -0.27
C VAL A 210 -14.17 16.67 -1.34
N GLY A 211 -13.97 17.97 -1.15
CA GLY A 211 -13.26 18.85 -2.09
C GLY A 211 -14.15 19.51 -3.15
N LYS A 212 -15.47 19.32 -3.12
CA LYS A 212 -16.38 20.24 -3.83
C LYS A 212 -16.45 21.52 -3.00
N THR A 213 -16.16 22.65 -3.62
CA THR A 213 -16.31 23.98 -2.99
C THR A 213 -17.76 24.20 -2.60
N GLN A 214 -18.13 23.86 -1.37
CA GLN A 214 -19.12 24.65 -0.64
C GLN A 214 -18.39 25.90 -0.16
N ASP A 215 -19.03 27.06 -0.32
CA ASP A 215 -18.53 28.41 -0.01
C ASP A 215 -18.24 28.64 1.49
N THR A 216 -17.33 27.88 2.08
CA THR A 216 -16.81 28.11 3.44
C THR A 216 -15.29 28.14 3.39
N SER A 217 -14.76 29.27 2.91
CA SER A 217 -13.32 29.56 2.75
C SER A 217 -12.47 29.47 4.03
N ASP A 218 -13.07 29.14 5.18
CA ASP A 218 -12.44 29.19 6.50
C ASP A 218 -12.07 27.79 7.05
N ASP A 219 -12.74 26.73 6.58
CA ASP A 219 -12.52 25.37 7.13
C ASP A 219 -11.35 24.64 6.47
N THR A 220 -11.13 24.80 5.17
CA THR A 220 -9.96 24.22 4.49
C THR A 220 -8.64 24.75 5.05
N SER A 221 -8.59 26.03 5.44
CA SER A 221 -7.44 26.66 6.08
C SER A 221 -7.16 26.05 7.45
N ARG A 222 -8.20 25.83 8.26
CA ARG A 222 -8.08 25.19 9.59
C ARG A 222 -7.66 23.72 9.50
N VAL A 223 -8.18 22.97 8.53
CA VAL A 223 -7.80 21.56 8.33
C VAL A 223 -6.35 21.43 7.88
N VAL A 224 -5.88 22.31 6.98
CA VAL A 224 -4.48 22.36 6.55
C VAL A 224 -3.55 22.78 7.71
N GLU A 225 -3.99 23.73 8.55
CA GLU A 225 -3.22 24.15 9.73
C GLU A 225 -3.16 23.05 10.81
N LEU A 226 -4.24 22.30 11.04
CA LEU A 226 -4.25 21.14 11.94
C LEU A 226 -3.33 20.02 11.43
N ALA A 227 -3.37 19.74 10.13
CA ALA A 227 -2.48 18.75 9.50
C ALA A 227 -1.00 19.17 9.57
N GLY A 228 -0.71 20.47 9.47
CA GLY A 228 0.64 21.01 9.64
C GLY A 228 1.16 20.97 11.07
N LYS A 229 0.29 21.17 12.08
CA LYS A 229 0.67 21.14 13.51
C LYS A 229 0.94 19.74 14.06
N ILE A 230 0.33 18.69 13.52
CA ILE A 230 0.53 17.29 13.96
C ILE A 230 1.87 16.70 13.46
N GLY A 231 2.66 17.47 12.70
CA GLY A 231 4.00 17.04 12.27
C GLY A 231 3.99 15.80 11.38
N GLY A 232 2.87 15.52 10.72
CA GLY A 232 2.72 14.50 9.69
C GLY A 232 2.81 15.13 8.31
N GLY A 233 4.04 15.41 7.85
CA GLY A 233 4.26 15.77 6.45
C GLY A 233 4.07 14.55 5.56
N TRP A 234 3.06 14.59 4.69
CA TRP A 234 2.76 13.57 3.67
C TRP A 234 3.52 13.77 2.35
#